data_AF-A0A973B4T2-F1
#
_entry.id   AF-A0A973B4T2-F1
#
_cell.length_a   1.000
_cell.length_b   1.000
_cell.length_c   1.000
_cell.angle_alpha   90.00
_cell.angle_beta   90.00
_cell.angle_gamma   90.00
#
_symmetry.space_group_name_H-M   'P 1'
#
loop_
_entity.id
_entity.type
_entity.pdbx_description
1 polymer ?
#
loop_
_entity_poly.entity_id
_entity_poly.type
_entity_poly.pdbx_seq_one_letter_code
_entity_poly.pdbx_strand_id
1 'polypeptide(L)'
;LFHEFGHGLHHMLTQVNERDVSGISGVEWDAVELPSQFMENFCWEWDVLKHMTAHVDTGEPLPRALFDKMTAAKNFQSGMQTLRQVEFSLFDMLLHTEENPSKDVMSLLAEVRAEVAVIQAPPYSRPAHTFSHIFSGGYAAGYYSYKWAEVLSADAYAAFEESAAGDVAKGTVNVETGRKYREAILEAGGSRPAMESFKAFRGREPSIDALLRHQGMA
;
A
#
# COMPACT_ATOMS: atom_id res chain seq x y z
N LEU A 1 -5.42 2.86 10.82
CA LEU A 1 -5.42 4.30 11.21
C LEU A 1 -4.53 5.11 10.29
N PHE A 2 -3.22 4.85 10.22
CA PHE A 2 -2.32 5.58 9.32
C PHE A 2 -2.74 5.48 7.85
N HIS A 3 -3.13 4.29 7.39
CA HIS A 3 -3.71 4.06 6.07
C HIS A 3 -4.85 5.06 5.76
N GLU A 4 -5.92 5.00 6.54
CA GLU A 4 -7.07 5.91 6.37
C GLU A 4 -6.72 7.38 6.54
N PHE A 5 -5.76 7.70 7.41
CA PHE A 5 -5.29 9.06 7.58
C PHE A 5 -4.54 9.57 6.34
N GLY A 6 -3.85 8.69 5.60
CA GLY A 6 -3.26 9.01 4.31
C GLY A 6 -4.31 9.41 3.27
N HIS A 7 -5.42 8.68 3.17
CA HIS A 7 -6.59 9.09 2.37
C HIS A 7 -7.14 10.45 2.85
N GLY A 8 -7.27 10.62 4.16
CA GLY A 8 -7.69 11.88 4.76
C GLY A 8 -6.79 13.06 4.39
N LEU A 9 -5.47 12.88 4.44
CA LEU A 9 -4.48 13.89 4.02
C LEU A 9 -4.59 14.21 2.53
N HIS A 10 -4.79 13.20 1.68
CA HIS A 10 -4.96 13.40 0.24
C HIS A 10 -6.19 14.26 -0.06
N HIS A 11 -7.29 14.05 0.67
CA HIS A 11 -8.46 14.92 0.57
C HIS A 11 -8.24 16.32 1.14
N MET A 12 -7.63 16.44 2.32
CA MET A 12 -7.51 17.73 3.02
C MET A 12 -6.49 18.67 2.38
N LEU A 13 -5.47 18.14 1.70
CA LEU A 13 -4.34 18.92 1.20
C LEU A 13 -4.41 19.24 -0.30
N THR A 14 -5.38 18.69 -1.03
CA THR A 14 -5.58 19.02 -2.45
C THR A 14 -5.69 20.54 -2.68
N GLN A 15 -5.09 21.03 -3.76
CA GLN A 15 -5.20 22.44 -4.20
C GLN A 15 -6.06 22.57 -5.47
N VAL A 16 -6.72 21.48 -5.89
CA VAL A 16 -7.59 21.44 -7.06
C VAL A 16 -8.99 21.93 -6.69
N ASN A 17 -9.48 22.93 -7.41
CA ASN A 17 -10.80 23.54 -7.16
C ASN A 17 -11.93 22.79 -7.87
N GLU A 18 -11.62 22.06 -8.93
CA GLU A 18 -12.57 21.27 -9.71
C GLU A 18 -12.93 19.97 -8.97
N ARG A 19 -14.20 19.87 -8.52
CA ARG A 19 -14.70 18.76 -7.70
C ARG A 19 -14.34 17.38 -8.22
N ASP A 20 -14.46 17.16 -9.53
CA ASP A 20 -14.34 15.83 -10.14
C ASP A 20 -12.89 15.31 -10.17
N VAL A 21 -11.91 16.17 -9.88
CA VAL A 21 -10.47 15.85 -9.82
C VAL A 21 -9.81 16.32 -8.51
N SER A 22 -10.62 16.63 -7.49
CA SER A 22 -10.16 17.12 -6.19
C SER A 22 -10.06 16.00 -5.15
N GLY A 23 -9.00 16.06 -4.33
CA GLY A 23 -8.67 15.01 -3.36
C GLY A 23 -8.35 13.69 -4.06
N ILE A 24 -8.95 12.59 -3.62
CA ILE A 24 -8.80 11.28 -4.28
C ILE A 24 -9.65 11.14 -5.55
N SER A 25 -10.56 12.08 -5.83
CA SER A 25 -11.44 12.01 -7.00
C SER A 25 -10.62 12.16 -8.28
N GLY A 26 -10.93 11.34 -9.28
CA GLY A 26 -10.25 11.39 -10.58
C GLY A 26 -8.81 10.86 -10.57
N VAL A 27 -8.28 10.41 -9.43
CA VAL A 27 -7.00 9.69 -9.36
C VAL A 27 -7.20 8.28 -9.89
N GLU A 28 -6.23 7.78 -10.65
CA GLU A 28 -6.25 6.42 -11.20
C GLU A 28 -6.38 5.38 -10.09
N TRP A 29 -7.21 4.36 -10.33
CA TRP A 29 -7.57 3.36 -9.31
C TRP A 29 -6.37 2.57 -8.79
N ASP A 30 -5.33 2.43 -9.60
CA ASP A 30 -4.06 1.77 -9.22
C ASP A 30 -3.09 2.70 -8.48
N ALA A 31 -3.35 4.00 -8.43
CA ALA A 31 -2.57 4.98 -7.68
C ALA A 31 -3.29 5.54 -6.46
N VAL A 32 -4.61 5.35 -6.33
CA VAL A 32 -5.40 5.93 -5.23
C VAL A 32 -4.93 5.45 -3.85
N GLU A 33 -4.39 4.23 -3.76
CA GLU A 33 -3.85 3.64 -2.53
C GLU A 33 -2.40 4.06 -2.22
N LEU A 34 -1.74 4.84 -3.09
CA LEU A 34 -0.37 5.30 -2.85
C LEU A 34 -0.28 6.11 -1.54
N PRO A 35 -1.11 7.15 -1.31
CA PRO A 35 -0.98 7.96 -0.09
C PRO A 35 -1.33 7.22 1.20
N SER A 36 -2.30 6.32 1.16
CA SER A 36 -2.70 5.52 2.30
C SER A 36 -1.59 4.55 2.71
N GLN A 37 -1.11 3.72 1.77
CA GLN A 37 -0.04 2.77 2.04
C GLN A 37 1.29 3.46 2.36
N PHE A 38 1.57 4.61 1.75
CA PHE A 38 2.76 5.41 2.06
C PHE A 38 2.82 5.75 3.56
N MET A 39 1.69 6.18 4.13
CA MET A 39 1.60 6.54 5.55
C MET A 39 1.83 5.35 6.49
N GLU A 40 1.61 4.12 6.07
CA GLU A 40 1.84 2.93 6.90
C GLU A 40 3.31 2.73 7.25
N ASN A 41 4.24 3.17 6.40
CA ASN A 41 5.69 3.05 6.67
C ASN A 41 6.11 3.75 7.96
N PHE A 42 5.48 4.88 8.29
CA PHE A 42 5.77 5.61 9.53
C PHE A 42 5.36 4.86 10.81
N CYS A 43 4.51 3.83 10.71
CA CYS A 43 4.20 2.96 11.85
C CYS A 43 5.40 2.12 12.30
N TRP A 44 6.40 1.98 11.43
CA TRP A 44 7.60 1.19 11.67
C TRP A 44 8.84 2.04 11.96
N GLU A 45 8.65 3.34 12.20
CA GLU A 45 9.73 4.27 12.52
C GLU A 45 9.78 4.55 14.02
N TRP A 46 10.95 4.31 14.62
CA TRP A 46 11.15 4.51 16.07
C TRP A 46 10.82 5.94 16.49
N ASP A 47 11.26 6.92 15.70
CA ASP A 47 11.06 8.34 15.99
C ASP A 47 9.62 8.80 15.86
N VAL A 48 8.75 7.99 15.25
CA VAL A 48 7.30 8.22 15.21
C VAL A 48 6.63 7.44 16.34
N LEU A 49 6.85 6.13 16.39
CA LEU A 49 6.08 5.23 17.25
C LEU A 49 6.32 5.49 18.74
N LYS A 50 7.54 5.90 19.15
CA LYS A 50 7.87 6.22 20.55
C LYS A 50 7.01 7.36 21.13
N HIS A 51 6.48 8.24 20.29
CA HIS A 51 5.61 9.35 20.71
C HIS A 51 4.12 8.99 20.70
N MET A 52 3.76 7.85 20.10
CA MET A 52 2.38 7.40 19.93
C MET A 52 2.02 6.20 20.82
N THR A 53 2.95 5.76 21.67
CA THR A 53 2.81 4.55 22.48
C THR A 53 3.14 4.83 23.94
N ALA A 54 2.30 4.29 24.82
CA ALA A 54 2.52 4.22 26.25
C ALA A 54 1.76 3.00 26.79
N HIS A 55 2.27 2.37 27.85
CA HIS A 55 1.56 1.28 28.51
C HIS A 55 0.24 1.81 29.11
N VAL A 56 -0.86 1.07 28.92
CA VAL A 56 -2.21 1.53 29.29
C VAL A 56 -2.36 1.84 30.79
N ASP A 57 -1.78 1.00 31.65
CA ASP A 57 -1.85 1.19 33.12
C ASP A 57 -0.72 2.06 33.69
N THR A 58 0.53 1.87 33.25
CA THR A 58 1.70 2.49 33.86
C THR A 58 2.15 3.78 33.17
N GLY A 59 1.72 4.02 31.92
CA GLY A 59 2.18 5.13 31.10
C GLY A 59 3.63 5.00 30.63
N GLU A 60 4.31 3.89 30.90
CA GLU A 60 5.71 3.69 30.48
C GLU A 60 5.82 3.65 28.94
N PRO A 61 6.89 4.25 28.36
CA PRO A 61 7.07 4.27 26.92
C PRO A 61 7.40 2.87 26.37
N LEU A 62 7.16 2.66 25.08
CA LEU A 62 7.56 1.44 24.37
C LEU A 62 9.07 1.16 24.58
N PRO A 63 9.45 0.02 25.17
CA PRO A 63 10.87 -0.31 25.34
C PRO A 63 11.56 -0.49 23.98
N ARG A 64 12.73 0.13 23.80
CA ARG A 64 13.48 0.05 22.54
C ARG A 64 13.78 -1.39 22.11
N ALA A 65 14.16 -2.25 23.05
CA ALA A 65 14.42 -3.66 22.79
C ALA A 65 13.20 -4.43 22.28
N LEU A 66 11.97 -4.01 22.63
CA LEU A 66 10.74 -4.61 22.11
C LEU A 66 10.48 -4.14 20.67
N PHE A 67 10.65 -2.85 20.40
CA PHE A 67 10.58 -2.30 19.05
C PHE A 67 11.56 -3.01 18.09
N ASP A 68 12.82 -3.18 18.50
CA ASP A 68 13.82 -3.86 17.66
C ASP A 68 13.43 -5.31 17.34
N LYS A 69 12.80 -6.02 18.30
CA LYS A 69 12.25 -7.38 18.05
C LYS A 69 11.07 -7.36 17.09
N MET A 70 10.16 -6.40 17.21
CA MET A 70 9.03 -6.24 16.28
C MET A 70 9.54 -5.99 14.86
N THR A 71 10.51 -5.08 14.71
CA THR A 71 11.12 -4.76 13.41
C THR A 71 11.86 -5.95 12.82
N ALA A 72 12.57 -6.75 13.63
CA ALA A 72 13.22 -7.97 13.17
C ALA A 72 12.21 -9.05 12.71
N ALA A 73 11.03 -9.09 13.32
CA ALA A 73 9.98 -10.03 12.97
C ALA A 73 9.04 -9.54 11.86
N LYS A 74 9.15 -8.28 11.41
CA LYS A 74 8.17 -7.63 10.52
C LYS A 74 7.95 -8.37 9.19
N ASN A 75 8.97 -9.07 8.71
CA ASN A 75 8.94 -9.80 7.44
C ASN A 75 8.58 -11.29 7.58
N PHE A 76 8.19 -11.73 8.77
CA PHE A 76 7.74 -13.10 8.96
C PHE A 76 6.50 -13.36 8.08
N GLN A 77 6.61 -14.34 7.17
CA GLN A 77 5.57 -14.73 6.21
C GLN A 77 5.24 -13.73 5.08
N SER A 78 6.07 -12.70 4.83
CA SER A 78 5.82 -11.73 3.75
C SER A 78 5.57 -12.39 2.38
N GLY A 79 6.31 -13.43 2.03
CA GLY A 79 6.10 -14.16 0.77
C GLY A 79 4.71 -14.81 0.67
N MET A 80 4.20 -15.40 1.76
CA MET A 80 2.85 -15.99 1.79
C MET A 80 1.76 -14.92 1.71
N GLN A 81 1.96 -13.78 2.39
CA GLN A 81 1.04 -12.64 2.34
C GLN A 81 1.00 -12.02 0.93
N THR A 82 2.16 -11.86 0.29
CA THR A 82 2.26 -11.39 -1.10
C THR A 82 1.56 -12.32 -2.07
N LEU A 83 1.80 -13.64 -2.00
CA LEU A 83 1.12 -14.61 -2.87
C LEU A 83 -0.40 -14.65 -2.65
N ARG A 84 -0.87 -14.37 -1.43
CA ARG A 84 -2.31 -14.24 -1.17
C ARG A 84 -2.93 -13.01 -1.87
N GLN A 85 -2.22 -11.88 -1.91
CA GLN A 85 -2.67 -10.71 -2.67
C GLN A 85 -2.64 -10.97 -4.18
N VAL A 86 -1.64 -11.72 -4.66
CA VAL A 86 -1.57 -12.18 -6.06
C VAL A 86 -2.73 -13.13 -6.38
N GLU A 87 -3.08 -14.08 -5.50
CA GLU A 87 -4.26 -14.94 -5.65
C GLU A 87 -5.53 -14.11 -5.90
N PHE A 88 -5.78 -13.11 -5.06
CA PHE A 88 -6.96 -12.26 -5.19
C PHE A 88 -6.94 -11.40 -6.46
N SER A 89 -5.79 -10.85 -6.82
CA SER A 89 -5.63 -10.03 -8.02
C SER A 89 -5.82 -10.85 -9.29
N LEU A 90 -5.23 -12.05 -9.34
CA LEU A 90 -5.34 -12.96 -10.49
C LEU A 90 -6.77 -13.49 -10.62
N PHE A 91 -7.40 -13.87 -9.52
CA PHE A 91 -8.81 -14.29 -9.51
C PHE A 91 -9.74 -13.18 -10.02
N ASP A 92 -9.58 -11.95 -9.54
CA ASP A 92 -10.36 -10.79 -10.00
C ASP A 92 -10.17 -10.53 -11.50
N MET A 93 -8.92 -10.49 -11.98
CA MET A 93 -8.63 -10.24 -13.39
C MET A 93 -9.22 -11.33 -14.29
N LEU A 94 -9.04 -12.60 -13.96
CA LEU A 94 -9.59 -13.70 -14.76
C LEU A 94 -11.11 -13.69 -14.75
N LEU A 95 -11.74 -13.45 -13.59
CA LEU A 95 -13.19 -13.40 -13.46
C LEU A 95 -13.81 -12.32 -14.36
N HIS A 96 -13.14 -11.18 -14.53
CA HIS A 96 -13.64 -10.04 -15.30
C HIS A 96 -13.13 -9.95 -16.74
N THR A 97 -12.26 -10.87 -17.17
CA THR A 97 -11.75 -10.93 -18.55
C THR A 97 -12.12 -12.21 -19.30
N GLU A 98 -12.45 -13.28 -18.59
CA GLU A 98 -12.82 -14.56 -19.21
C GLU A 98 -14.21 -14.45 -19.88
N GLU A 99 -14.27 -14.71 -21.19
CA GLU A 99 -15.49 -14.56 -22.01
C GLU A 99 -16.54 -15.68 -21.77
N ASN A 100 -16.30 -16.61 -20.85
CA ASN A 100 -17.20 -17.72 -20.57
C ASN A 100 -18.05 -17.48 -19.31
N PRO A 101 -19.24 -16.85 -19.43
CA PRO A 101 -20.12 -16.56 -18.30
C PRO A 101 -20.71 -17.82 -17.64
N SER A 102 -20.51 -19.01 -18.20
CA SER A 102 -21.01 -20.28 -17.64
C SER A 102 -20.03 -21.00 -16.72
N LYS A 103 -18.79 -20.49 -16.56
CA LYS A 103 -17.79 -21.09 -15.68
C LYS A 103 -18.16 -20.87 -14.21
N ASP A 104 -18.10 -21.94 -13.42
CA ASP A 104 -18.33 -21.86 -11.98
C ASP A 104 -17.21 -21.05 -11.29
N VAL A 105 -17.61 -20.02 -10.55
CA VAL A 105 -16.70 -19.09 -9.87
C VAL A 105 -15.75 -19.78 -8.90
N MET A 106 -16.22 -20.84 -8.24
CA MET A 106 -15.42 -21.60 -7.29
C MET A 106 -14.38 -22.49 -8.01
N SER A 107 -14.69 -22.95 -9.22
CA SER A 107 -13.76 -23.70 -10.07
C SER A 107 -12.63 -22.79 -10.57
N LEU A 108 -12.95 -21.57 -11.03
CA LEU A 108 -11.92 -20.57 -11.38
C LEU A 108 -11.00 -20.26 -10.18
N LEU A 109 -11.59 -20.04 -9.00
CA LEU A 109 -10.80 -19.81 -7.78
C LEU A 109 -9.88 -21.00 -7.45
N ALA A 110 -10.34 -22.23 -7.67
CA ALA A 110 -9.54 -23.43 -7.46
C ALA A 110 -8.36 -23.52 -8.45
N GLU A 111 -8.57 -23.15 -9.72
CA GLU A 111 -7.50 -23.07 -10.73
C GLU A 111 -6.41 -22.07 -10.30
N VAL A 112 -6.81 -20.85 -9.93
CA VAL A 112 -5.87 -19.82 -9.43
C VAL A 112 -5.08 -20.30 -8.23
N ARG A 113 -5.75 -20.95 -7.26
CA ARG A 113 -5.09 -21.48 -6.06
C ARG A 113 -4.11 -22.61 -6.34
N ALA A 114 -4.40 -23.44 -7.34
CA ALA A 114 -3.48 -24.50 -7.74
C ALA A 114 -2.16 -23.92 -8.28
N GLU A 115 -2.20 -22.71 -8.86
CA GLU A 115 -1.04 -22.02 -9.40
C GLU A 115 -0.23 -21.28 -8.31
N VAL A 116 -0.88 -20.48 -7.47
CA VAL A 116 -0.16 -19.50 -6.62
C VAL A 116 -0.30 -19.70 -5.11
N ALA A 117 -1.27 -20.48 -4.63
CA ALA A 117 -1.54 -20.56 -3.20
C ALA A 117 -0.52 -21.46 -2.47
N VAL A 118 0.20 -20.86 -1.50
CA VAL A 118 1.15 -21.59 -0.63
C VAL A 118 0.45 -22.60 0.26
N ILE A 119 -0.76 -22.26 0.75
CA ILE A 119 -1.57 -23.11 1.61
C ILE A 119 -2.94 -23.27 0.98
N GLN A 120 -3.31 -24.52 0.71
CA GLN A 120 -4.62 -24.85 0.14
C GLN A 120 -5.72 -24.70 1.20
N ALA A 121 -6.77 -23.96 0.86
CA ALA A 121 -7.91 -23.76 1.74
C ALA A 121 -8.78 -25.03 1.83
N PRO A 122 -9.51 -25.24 2.94
CA PRO A 122 -10.45 -26.35 3.06
C PRO A 122 -11.56 -26.32 1.97
N PRO A 123 -12.08 -27.48 1.52
CA PRO A 123 -13.06 -27.55 0.44
C PRO A 123 -14.39 -26.81 0.70
N TYR A 124 -14.71 -26.51 1.96
CA TYR A 124 -15.91 -25.76 2.34
C TYR A 124 -15.72 -24.23 2.28
N SER A 125 -14.50 -23.74 2.05
CA SER A 125 -14.22 -22.31 1.98
C SER A 125 -14.92 -21.65 0.77
N ARG A 126 -15.55 -20.49 0.96
CA ARG A 126 -16.29 -19.74 -0.08
C ARG A 126 -15.89 -18.25 -0.14
N PRO A 127 -14.60 -17.91 -0.25
CA PRO A 127 -14.16 -16.52 -0.14
C PRO A 127 -14.58 -15.66 -1.34
N ALA A 128 -14.76 -16.26 -2.52
CA ALA A 128 -15.34 -15.57 -3.67
C ALA A 128 -16.72 -14.95 -3.35
N HIS A 129 -17.55 -15.64 -2.57
CA HIS A 129 -18.89 -15.16 -2.20
C HIS A 129 -18.87 -14.03 -1.15
N THR A 130 -17.72 -13.78 -0.53
CA THR A 130 -17.54 -12.72 0.47
C THR A 130 -16.59 -11.63 -0.04
N PHE A 131 -16.22 -11.66 -1.32
CA PHE A 131 -15.22 -10.74 -1.87
C PHE A 131 -15.84 -9.38 -2.22
N SER A 132 -16.25 -8.63 -1.20
CA SER A 132 -16.98 -7.37 -1.35
C SER A 132 -16.26 -6.32 -2.21
N HIS A 133 -14.92 -6.29 -2.22
CA HIS A 133 -14.13 -5.33 -2.98
C HIS A 133 -14.52 -5.33 -4.48
N ILE A 134 -14.61 -6.51 -5.08
CA ILE A 134 -14.83 -6.65 -6.53
C ILE A 134 -16.32 -6.76 -6.91
N PHE A 135 -17.20 -7.11 -5.96
CA PHE A 135 -18.64 -7.21 -6.24
C PHE A 135 -19.45 -5.97 -5.83
N SER A 136 -19.05 -5.27 -4.77
CA SER A 136 -19.78 -4.11 -4.22
C SER A 136 -18.91 -2.89 -3.95
N GLY A 137 -17.58 -3.03 -3.96
CA GLY A 137 -16.63 -2.02 -3.51
C GLY A 137 -15.96 -1.19 -4.61
N GLY A 138 -16.26 -1.46 -5.88
CA GLY A 138 -15.71 -0.71 -7.03
C GLY A 138 -14.34 -1.19 -7.53
N TYR A 139 -13.77 -2.28 -6.97
CA TYR A 139 -12.47 -2.82 -7.38
C TYR A 139 -12.56 -3.94 -8.42
N ALA A 140 -13.70 -4.08 -9.11
CA ALA A 140 -13.86 -5.07 -10.17
C ALA A 140 -12.81 -4.85 -11.27
N ALA A 141 -12.08 -5.90 -11.65
CA ALA A 141 -10.95 -5.83 -12.58
C ALA A 141 -9.86 -4.81 -12.15
N GLY A 142 -9.71 -4.62 -10.85
CA GLY A 142 -8.89 -3.56 -10.26
C GLY A 142 -8.24 -3.93 -8.94
N TYR A 143 -8.44 -5.14 -8.40
CA TYR A 143 -7.87 -5.53 -7.10
C TYR A 143 -6.33 -5.58 -7.11
N TYR A 144 -5.71 -5.72 -8.30
CA TYR A 144 -4.27 -5.61 -8.46
C TYR A 144 -3.72 -4.25 -7.99
N SER A 145 -4.57 -3.22 -7.91
CA SER A 145 -4.23 -1.87 -7.46
C SER A 145 -3.53 -1.87 -6.11
N TYR A 146 -3.90 -2.76 -5.18
CA TYR A 146 -3.26 -2.84 -3.87
C TYR A 146 -1.76 -3.14 -3.97
N LYS A 147 -1.37 -4.14 -4.78
CA LYS A 147 0.04 -4.50 -4.97
C LYS A 147 0.78 -3.49 -5.83
N TRP A 148 0.12 -2.91 -6.83
CA TRP A 148 0.71 -1.86 -7.64
C TRP A 148 1.00 -0.59 -6.82
N ALA A 149 0.04 -0.15 -6.02
CA ALA A 149 0.22 0.96 -5.10
C ALA A 149 1.29 0.68 -4.04
N GLU A 150 1.51 -0.58 -3.65
CA GLU A 150 2.59 -0.95 -2.73
C GLU A 150 3.99 -0.71 -3.33
N VAL A 151 4.14 -0.94 -4.65
CA VAL A 151 5.37 -0.57 -5.38
C VAL A 151 5.58 0.94 -5.33
N LEU A 152 4.53 1.70 -5.67
CA LEU A 152 4.59 3.17 -5.63
C LEU A 152 4.90 3.67 -4.21
N SER A 153 4.24 3.11 -3.20
CA SER A 153 4.38 3.48 -1.79
C SER A 153 5.79 3.21 -1.27
N ALA A 154 6.29 1.99 -1.47
CA ALA A 154 7.63 1.61 -1.01
C ALA A 154 8.71 2.47 -1.66
N ASP A 155 8.60 2.74 -2.96
CA ASP A 155 9.57 3.57 -3.66
C ASP A 155 9.43 5.07 -3.36
N ALA A 156 8.21 5.55 -3.09
CA ALA A 156 8.00 6.89 -2.58
C ALA A 156 8.64 7.05 -1.18
N TYR A 157 8.48 6.05 -0.32
CA TYR A 157 9.10 6.03 1.00
C TYR A 157 10.62 5.91 0.94
N ALA A 158 11.16 5.19 -0.04
CA ALA A 158 12.61 5.12 -0.26
C ALA A 158 13.25 6.51 -0.48
N ALA A 159 12.52 7.50 -1.01
CA ALA A 159 13.04 8.88 -1.08
C ALA A 159 13.31 9.49 0.31
N PHE A 160 12.53 9.12 1.33
CA PHE A 160 12.76 9.53 2.72
C PHE A 160 13.97 8.80 3.30
N GLU A 161 14.08 7.49 3.07
CA GLU A 161 15.26 6.69 3.46
C GLU A 161 16.55 7.25 2.83
N GLU A 162 16.54 7.53 1.53
CA GLU A 162 17.64 8.14 0.76
C GLU A 162 18.03 9.50 1.33
N SER A 163 17.06 10.34 1.72
CA SER A 163 17.34 11.65 2.31
C SER A 163 17.96 11.57 3.71
N ALA A 164 17.80 10.45 4.41
CA ALA A 164 18.41 10.16 5.69
C ALA A 164 19.78 9.45 5.57
N ALA A 165 20.09 8.88 4.41
CA ALA A 165 21.33 8.16 4.12
C ALA A 165 22.54 9.12 4.11
N GLY A 166 23.10 9.36 5.29
CA GLY A 166 24.23 10.27 5.51
C GLY A 166 24.25 10.89 6.89
N ASP A 167 23.13 10.87 7.61
CA ASP A 167 23.00 11.40 8.97
C ASP A 167 21.95 10.60 9.75
N VAL A 168 22.37 9.47 10.32
CA VAL A 168 21.51 8.56 11.08
C VAL A 168 20.85 9.26 12.27
N ALA A 169 21.41 10.38 12.74
CA ALA A 169 20.83 11.17 13.82
C ALA A 169 19.61 12.00 13.39
N LYS A 170 19.42 12.27 12.09
CA LYS A 170 18.25 13.02 11.57
C LYS A 170 16.97 12.19 11.49
N GLY A 171 17.07 10.87 11.48
CA GLY A 171 15.93 9.98 11.21
C GLY A 171 15.39 10.13 9.78
N THR A 172 14.40 9.31 9.44
CA THR A 172 13.74 9.22 8.12
C THR A 172 12.77 10.38 7.84
N VAL A 173 12.32 11.10 8.87
CA VAL A 173 11.37 12.22 8.71
C VAL A 173 12.09 13.48 8.24
N ASN A 174 11.95 13.81 6.95
CA ASN A 174 12.55 14.98 6.32
C ASN A 174 11.49 15.96 5.81
N VAL A 175 11.52 17.22 6.28
CA VAL A 175 10.54 18.26 5.92
C VAL A 175 10.61 18.65 4.43
N GLU A 176 11.80 18.67 3.83
CA GLU A 176 11.94 18.99 2.42
C GLU A 176 11.36 17.89 1.53
N THR A 177 11.68 16.62 1.83
CA THR A 177 11.09 15.46 1.13
C THR A 177 9.57 15.41 1.33
N GLY A 178 9.09 15.67 2.54
CA GLY A 178 7.66 15.78 2.84
C GLY A 178 6.95 16.89 2.06
N ARG A 179 7.58 18.06 1.90
CA ARG A 179 7.04 19.14 1.07
C ARG A 179 6.94 18.74 -0.39
N LYS A 180 8.00 18.12 -0.95
CA LYS A 180 7.98 17.59 -2.33
C LYS A 180 6.86 16.57 -2.53
N TYR A 181 6.69 15.65 -1.57
CA TYR A 181 5.61 14.66 -1.62
C TYR A 181 4.23 15.32 -1.57
N ARG A 182 4.04 16.30 -0.68
CA ARG A 182 2.79 17.06 -0.57
C ARG A 182 2.45 17.77 -1.89
N GLU A 183 3.39 18.53 -2.44
CA GLU A 183 3.19 19.32 -3.67
C GLU A 183 2.99 18.44 -4.91
N ALA A 184 3.76 17.35 -5.04
CA ALA A 184 3.72 16.50 -6.22
C ALA A 184 2.59 15.46 -6.21
N ILE A 185 2.20 14.95 -5.04
CA ILE A 185 1.20 13.87 -4.92
C ILE A 185 -0.11 14.42 -4.35
N LEU A 186 -0.10 14.94 -3.12
CA LEU A 186 -1.34 15.23 -2.38
C LEU A 186 -2.08 16.48 -2.89
N GLU A 187 -1.34 17.54 -3.23
CA GLU A 187 -1.91 18.80 -3.72
C GLU A 187 -2.50 18.65 -5.12
N ALA A 188 -1.94 17.73 -5.93
CA ALA A 188 -2.28 17.55 -7.33
C ALA A 188 -3.64 16.84 -7.55
N GLY A 189 -4.10 16.01 -6.62
CA GLY A 189 -5.32 15.21 -6.80
C GLY A 189 -5.35 14.48 -8.15
N GLY A 190 -6.50 14.43 -8.80
CA GLY A 190 -6.69 13.87 -10.15
C GLY A 190 -6.37 14.84 -11.30
N SER A 191 -5.76 16.01 -11.04
CA SER A 191 -5.51 17.02 -12.08
C SER A 191 -4.33 16.70 -13.01
N ARG A 192 -3.50 15.74 -12.63
CA ARG A 192 -2.32 15.26 -13.37
C ARG A 192 -2.25 13.74 -13.28
N PRO A 193 -1.89 13.03 -14.37
CA PRO A 193 -1.75 11.56 -14.32
C PRO A 193 -0.85 11.11 -13.17
N ALA A 194 -1.23 10.06 -12.46
CA ALA A 194 -0.51 9.60 -11.27
C ALA A 194 0.98 9.29 -11.55
N MET A 195 1.28 8.73 -12.73
CA MET A 195 2.67 8.46 -13.14
C MET A 195 3.49 9.74 -13.31
N GLU A 196 2.89 10.82 -13.82
CA GLU A 196 3.56 12.12 -13.93
C GLU A 196 3.75 12.77 -12.56
N SER A 197 2.76 12.66 -11.67
CA SER A 197 2.87 13.09 -10.27
C SER A 197 3.98 12.33 -9.53
N PHE A 198 4.08 11.02 -9.75
CA PHE A 198 5.15 10.19 -9.19
C PHE A 198 6.52 10.60 -9.73
N LYS A 199 6.66 10.80 -11.04
CA LYS A 199 7.90 11.30 -11.67
C LYS A 199 8.29 12.68 -11.15
N ALA A 200 7.32 13.57 -10.96
CA ALA A 200 7.56 14.90 -10.38
C ALA A 200 8.11 14.81 -8.96
N PHE A 201 7.67 13.84 -8.17
CA PHE A 201 8.19 13.58 -6.83
C PHE A 201 9.56 12.88 -6.83
N ARG A 202 9.69 11.76 -7.56
CA ARG A 202 10.88 10.89 -7.51
C ARG A 202 11.98 11.25 -8.50
N GLY A 203 11.67 12.04 -9.53
CA GLY A 203 12.57 12.31 -10.65
C GLY A 203 12.74 11.14 -11.62
N ARG A 204 12.03 10.03 -11.40
CA ARG A 204 12.08 8.80 -12.22
C ARG A 204 10.79 8.00 -12.11
N GLU A 205 10.66 6.97 -12.94
CA GLU A 205 9.60 5.95 -12.84
C GLU A 205 9.76 5.10 -11.57
N PRO A 206 8.66 4.50 -11.07
CA PRO A 206 8.70 3.62 -9.92
C PRO A 206 9.56 2.37 -10.18
N SER A 207 10.28 1.91 -9.17
CA SER A 207 11.01 0.64 -9.16
C SER A 207 10.51 -0.27 -8.05
N ILE A 208 10.52 -1.58 -8.30
CA ILE A 208 10.11 -2.61 -7.34
C ILE A 208 11.16 -2.86 -6.24
N ASP A 209 12.40 -2.38 -6.40
CA ASP A 209 13.52 -2.71 -5.51
C ASP A 209 13.24 -2.36 -4.05
N ALA A 210 12.62 -1.20 -3.82
CA ALA A 210 12.27 -0.76 -2.46
C ALA A 210 11.25 -1.73 -1.81
N LEU A 211 10.24 -2.15 -2.55
CA LEU A 211 9.25 -3.12 -2.08
C LEU A 211 9.90 -4.44 -1.70
N LEU A 212 10.78 -4.98 -2.56
CA LEU A 212 11.48 -6.23 -2.29
C LEU A 212 12.35 -6.11 -1.03
N ARG A 213 13.09 -5.01 -0.86
CA ARG A 213 13.89 -4.77 0.36
C ARG A 213 13.00 -4.69 1.60
N HIS A 214 11.92 -3.90 1.54
CA HIS A 214 11.00 -3.71 2.66
C HIS A 214 10.37 -5.02 3.11
N GLN A 215 10.04 -5.90 2.17
CA GLN A 215 9.47 -7.23 2.43
C GLN A 215 10.51 -8.33 2.71
N GLY A 216 11.81 -8.05 2.66
CA GLY A 216 12.88 -9.02 2.93
C GLY A 216 13.07 -10.04 1.79
N MET A 217 12.84 -9.63 0.55
CA MET A 217 12.91 -10.45 -0.67
C MET A 217 13.91 -9.92 -1.72
N ALA A 218 14.77 -8.97 -1.35
CA ALA A 218 15.81 -8.41 -2.20
C ALA A 218 17.10 -9.24 -2.20
#